data_AF-A0AA48KI78-F1
#
_entry.id   AF-A0AA48KI78-F1
#
_cell.length_a   1.000
_cell.length_b   1.000
_cell.length_c   1.000
_cell.angle_alpha   90.00
_cell.angle_beta   90.00
_cell.angle_gamma   90.00
#
_symmetry.space_group_name_H-M   'P 1'
#
loop_
_entity.id
_entity.type
_entity.pdbx_description
1 polymer ?
#
loop_
_entity_poly.entity_id
_entity_poly.type
_entity_poly.pdbx_seq_one_letter_code
_entity_poly.pdbx_strand_id
1 'polypeptide(L)'
;MSDHVAYALLVYTGLQIFLTVKALSQGFSSILPYMALIILVAAIIPACRWFEKRWAGLSDEQAADMDYAAAFRRDAVGLWLMAICLPLALTGILKALL
;
A
#
# COMPACT_ATOMS: atom_id res chain seq x y z
N MET A 1 -3.28 15.95 3.70
CA MET A 1 -2.36 15.29 2.71
C MET A 1 -1.76 14.01 3.29
N SER A 2 -1.09 14.10 4.44
CA SER A 2 -0.58 12.94 5.20
C SER A 2 -1.67 11.91 5.56
N ASP A 3 -2.92 12.36 5.77
CA ASP A 3 -4.05 11.48 6.09
C ASP A 3 -4.25 10.36 5.05
N HIS A 4 -4.03 10.64 3.77
CA HIS A 4 -4.13 9.60 2.74
C HIS A 4 -3.07 8.50 2.92
N VAL A 5 -1.85 8.84 3.34
CA VAL A 5 -0.81 7.85 3.65
C VAL A 5 -1.23 7.03 4.87
N ALA A 6 -1.71 7.68 5.92
CA ALA A 6 -2.16 7.01 7.13
C ALA A 6 -3.33 6.04 6.85
N TYR A 7 -4.37 6.50 6.14
CA TYR A 7 -5.50 5.64 5.77
C TYR A 7 -5.09 4.52 4.81
N ALA A 8 -4.19 4.80 3.85
CA ALA A 8 -3.68 3.76 2.96
C ALA A 8 -2.94 2.67 3.73
N LEU A 9 -2.11 3.03 4.72
CA LEU A 9 -1.42 2.07 5.60
C LEU A 9 -2.39 1.25 6.45
N LEU A 10 -3.44 1.87 6.99
CA LEU A 10 -4.48 1.17 7.74
C LEU A 10 -5.22 0.15 6.86
N VAL A 11 -5.65 0.55 5.67
CA VAL A 11 -6.36 -0.33 4.73
C VAL A 11 -5.45 -1.46 4.24
N TYR A 12 -4.22 -1.13 3.87
CA TYR A 12 -3.18 -2.09 3.49
C TYR A 12 -2.97 -3.14 4.59
N THR A 13 -2.79 -2.69 5.84
CA THR A 13 -2.53 -3.57 6.99
C THR A 13 -3.75 -4.45 7.29
N GLY A 14 -4.95 -3.86 7.27
CA GLY A 14 -6.20 -4.60 7.44
C GLY A 14 -6.34 -5.70 6.40
N LEU A 15 -6.18 -5.35 5.11
CA LEU A 15 -6.18 -6.31 4.01
C LEU A 15 -5.14 -7.42 4.23
N GLN A 16 -3.91 -7.05 4.56
CA GLN A 16 -2.83 -8.00 4.77
C GLN A 16 -3.15 -8.99 5.90
N ILE A 17 -3.73 -8.53 7.02
CA ILE A 17 -4.18 -9.41 8.12
C ILE A 17 -5.23 -10.39 7.62
N PHE A 18 -6.32 -9.91 7.00
CA PHE A 18 -7.41 -10.79 6.57
C PHE A 18 -6.96 -11.81 5.52
N LEU A 19 -6.13 -11.38 4.55
CA LEU A 19 -5.61 -12.26 3.52
C LEU A 19 -4.62 -13.29 4.09
N THR A 20 -3.75 -12.88 5.01
CA THR A 20 -2.78 -13.78 5.64
C THR A 20 -3.47 -14.79 6.55
N VAL A 21 -4.42 -14.36 7.40
CA VAL A 21 -5.21 -15.25 8.25
C VAL A 21 -5.98 -16.26 7.40
N LYS A 22 -6.59 -15.80 6.31
CA LYS A 22 -7.28 -16.69 5.37
C LYS A 22 -6.33 -17.70 4.73
N ALA A 23 -5.15 -17.27 4.26
CA ALA A 23 -4.15 -18.17 3.69
C ALA A 23 -3.69 -19.23 4.72
N LEU A 24 -3.38 -18.82 5.95
CA LEU A 24 -2.99 -19.74 7.02
C LEU A 24 -4.09 -20.76 7.36
N SER A 25 -5.36 -20.32 7.39
CA SER A 25 -6.51 -21.21 7.64
C SER A 25 -6.73 -22.26 6.54
N GLN A 26 -6.22 -22.02 5.34
CA GLN A 26 -6.31 -22.97 4.20
C GLN A 26 -5.18 -24.02 4.22
N GLY A 27 -4.43 -24.14 5.32
CA GLY A 27 -3.42 -25.19 5.48
C GLY A 27 -2.04 -24.83 4.89
N PHE A 28 -1.79 -23.55 4.61
CA PHE A 28 -0.48 -23.05 4.19
C PHE A 28 0.53 -23.11 5.36
N SER A 29 0.98 -24.30 5.74
CA SER A 29 2.03 -24.55 6.76
C SER A 29 3.45 -24.33 6.17
N SER A 30 3.64 -23.24 5.42
CA SER A 30 4.91 -22.93 4.75
C SER A 30 5.52 -21.65 5.31
N ILE A 31 6.84 -21.48 5.15
CA ILE A 31 7.54 -20.22 5.45
C ILE A 31 7.18 -19.10 4.46
N LEU A 32 6.62 -19.47 3.31
CA LEU A 32 6.30 -18.57 2.20
C LEU A 32 5.43 -17.36 2.60
N PRO A 33 4.30 -17.52 3.33
CA PRO A 33 3.47 -16.40 3.76
C PRO A 33 4.21 -15.38 4.65
N TYR A 34 5.15 -15.84 5.48
CA TYR A 34 5.96 -14.98 6.34
C TYR A 34 7.00 -14.19 5.52
N MET A 35 7.66 -14.84 4.56
CA MET A 35 8.55 -14.13 3.62
C MET A 35 7.81 -13.10 2.78
N ALA A 36 6.61 -13.46 2.35
CA ALA A 36 5.75 -12.59 1.57
C ALA A 36 5.38 -11.33 2.39
N LEU A 37 5.12 -11.47 3.69
CA LEU A 37 4.90 -10.33 4.61
C LEU A 37 6.10 -9.39 4.67
N ILE A 38 7.32 -9.93 4.74
CA ILE A 38 8.57 -9.14 4.77
C ILE A 38 8.73 -8.34 3.48
N ILE A 39 8.54 -8.98 2.32
CA ILE A 39 8.63 -8.31 1.00
C ILE A 39 7.61 -7.18 0.90
N LEU A 40 6.40 -7.44 1.36
CA LEU A 40 5.31 -6.47 1.37
C LEU A 40 5.63 -5.22 2.20
N VAL A 41 6.12 -5.42 3.43
CA VAL A 41 6.54 -4.32 4.32
C VAL A 41 7.72 -3.55 3.71
N ALA A 42 8.69 -4.27 3.13
CA ALA A 42 9.84 -3.66 2.46
C ALA A 42 9.45 -2.83 1.23
N ALA A 43 8.33 -3.15 0.59
CA ALA A 43 7.81 -2.40 -0.57
C ALA A 43 6.93 -1.21 -0.18
N ILE A 44 6.01 -1.38 0.79
CA ILE A 44 5.02 -0.34 1.12
C ILE A 44 5.65 0.88 1.80
N ILE A 45 6.65 0.68 2.67
CA ILE A 45 7.32 1.77 3.40
C ILE A 45 8.01 2.77 2.44
N PRO A 46 8.91 2.34 1.52
CA PRO A 46 9.54 3.28 0.59
C PRO A 46 8.53 3.94 -0.35
N ALA A 47 7.48 3.21 -0.76
CA ALA A 47 6.40 3.79 -1.57
C ALA A 47 5.70 4.94 -0.83
N CYS A 48 5.28 4.71 0.42
CA CYS A 48 4.67 5.74 1.26
C CYS A 48 5.61 6.95 1.46
N ARG A 49 6.89 6.71 1.77
CA ARG A 49 7.88 7.79 1.94
C ARG A 49 8.12 8.59 0.66
N TRP A 50 8.04 7.96 -0.50
CA TRP A 50 8.18 8.64 -1.79
C TRP A 50 7.02 9.60 -2.05
N PHE A 51 5.77 9.16 -1.85
CA PHE A 51 4.61 10.04 -1.97
C PHE A 51 4.62 11.16 -0.94
N GLU A 52 4.93 10.84 0.32
CA GLU A 52 5.00 11.83 1.39
C GLU A 52 6.06 12.90 1.07
N LYS A 53 7.27 12.51 0.64
CA LYS A 53 8.31 13.45 0.22
C LYS A 53 7.88 14.32 -0.96
N ARG A 54 7.17 13.75 -1.92
CA ARG A 54 6.66 14.46 -3.09
C ARG A 54 5.60 15.49 -2.72
N TRP A 55 4.76 15.20 -1.73
CA TRP A 55 3.74 16.13 -1.24
C TRP A 55 4.27 17.14 -0.24
N ALA A 56 5.26 16.77 0.59
CA ALA A 56 5.90 17.65 1.56
C ALA A 56 6.69 18.81 0.94
N GLY A 57 7.01 18.72 -0.36
CA GLY A 57 7.66 19.80 -1.10
C GLY A 57 6.71 20.89 -1.62
N LEU A 58 5.39 20.74 -1.44
CA LEU A 58 4.41 21.74 -1.85
C LEU A 58 4.23 22.77 -0.74
N SER A 59 4.37 24.05 -1.09
CA SER A 59 4.01 25.16 -0.21
C SER A 59 2.48 25.28 -0.04
N ASP A 60 2.02 25.93 1.02
CA ASP A 60 0.58 26.11 1.29
C ASP A 60 -0.16 26.80 0.13
N GLU A 61 0.51 27.73 -0.58
CA GLU A 61 -0.02 28.38 -1.78
C GLU A 61 -0.22 27.37 -2.93
N GLN A 62 0.75 26.47 -3.15
CA GLN A 62 0.66 25.41 -4.16
C GLN A 62 -0.34 24.32 -3.78
N ALA A 63 -0.61 24.12 -2.48
CA ALA A 63 -1.64 23.19 -2.01
C ALA A 63 -3.05 23.74 -2.27
N ALA A 64 -3.23 25.06 -2.30
CA ALA A 64 -4.49 25.73 -2.63
C ALA A 64 -4.69 25.95 -4.14
N ASP A 65 -3.64 25.80 -4.94
CA ASP A 65 -3.66 25.99 -6.38
C ASP A 65 -4.34 24.80 -7.11
N MET A 66 -5.33 25.13 -7.93
CA MET A 66 -6.13 24.17 -8.69
C MET A 66 -5.30 23.40 -9.74
N ASP A 67 -4.20 23.98 -10.22
CA ASP A 67 -3.34 23.34 -11.22
C ASP A 67 -2.57 22.14 -10.61
N TYR A 68 -2.25 22.18 -9.31
CA TYR A 68 -1.59 21.09 -8.60
C TYR A 68 -2.58 20.02 -8.08
N ALA A 69 -3.87 20.35 -8.00
CA ALA A 69 -4.90 19.43 -7.51
C ALA A 69 -5.04 18.16 -8.38
N ALA A 70 -4.88 18.29 -9.70
CA ALA A 70 -4.94 17.14 -10.61
C ALA A 70 -3.74 16.18 -10.42
N ALA A 71 -2.54 16.73 -10.22
CA ALA A 71 -1.34 15.95 -9.97
C ALA A 71 -1.42 15.22 -8.61
N PHE A 72 -1.87 15.91 -7.57
CA PHE A 72 -2.09 15.31 -6.25
C PHE A 72 -3.11 14.16 -6.31
N ARG A 73 -4.24 14.34 -7.01
CA ARG A 73 -5.26 13.29 -7.16
C ARG A 73 -4.70 12.05 -7.84
N ARG A 74 -3.86 12.21 -8.87
CA ARG A 74 -3.20 11.08 -9.55
C ARG A 74 -2.29 10.30 -8.59
N ASP A 75 -1.55 11.01 -7.75
CA ASP A 75 -0.68 10.36 -6.76
C ASP A 75 -1.47 9.63 -5.69
N ALA A 76 -2.53 10.26 -5.17
CA ALA A 76 -3.41 9.65 -4.20
C ALA A 76 -4.02 8.35 -4.77
N VAL A 77 -4.50 8.39 -6.01
CA VAL A 77 -4.98 7.19 -6.72
C VAL A 77 -3.88 6.14 -6.83
N GLY A 78 -2.66 6.52 -7.19
CA GLY A 78 -1.51 5.61 -7.26
C GLY A 78 -1.18 4.95 -5.91
N LEU A 79 -1.16 5.73 -4.83
CA LEU A 79 -0.98 5.24 -3.47
C LEU A 79 -2.06 4.23 -3.08
N TRP A 80 -3.32 4.55 -3.33
CA TRP A 80 -4.45 3.68 -3.03
C TRP A 80 -4.43 2.39 -3.85
N LEU A 81 -4.11 2.49 -5.14
CA LEU A 81 -3.93 1.32 -5.99
C LEU A 81 -2.84 0.42 -5.44
N MET A 82 -1.67 0.95 -5.04
CA MET A 82 -0.62 0.11 -4.46
C MET A 82 -1.01 -0.50 -3.12
N ALA A 83 -1.63 0.28 -2.22
CA ALA A 83 -2.06 -0.20 -0.91
C ALA A 83 -3.05 -1.38 -1.01
N ILE A 84 -3.87 -1.43 -2.05
CA ILE A 84 -4.85 -2.50 -2.26
C ILE A 84 -4.27 -3.62 -3.13
N CYS A 85 -3.64 -3.28 -4.26
CA CYS A 85 -3.17 -4.26 -5.23
C CYS A 85 -1.96 -5.05 -4.74
N LEU A 86 -1.04 -4.47 -3.98
CA LEU A 86 0.13 -5.21 -3.46
C LEU A 86 -0.28 -6.42 -2.61
N PRO A 87 -1.10 -6.27 -1.55
CA PRO A 87 -1.50 -7.42 -0.75
C PRO A 87 -2.34 -8.43 -1.54
N LEU A 88 -3.24 -7.98 -2.41
CA LEU A 88 -4.05 -8.87 -3.25
C LEU A 88 -3.22 -9.66 -4.27
N ALA A 89 -2.31 -8.98 -4.98
CA ALA A 89 -1.46 -9.59 -5.99
C ALA A 89 -0.56 -10.65 -5.37
N LEU A 90 0.06 -10.35 -4.23
CA LEU A 90 0.90 -11.32 -3.53
C LEU A 90 0.08 -12.53 -3.05
N THR A 91 -1.08 -12.32 -2.42
CA THR A 91 -1.92 -13.44 -2.00
C THR A 91 -2.39 -14.28 -3.19
N GLY A 92 -2.72 -13.64 -4.31
CA GLY A 92 -3.06 -14.33 -5.56
C GLY A 92 -1.90 -15.18 -6.09
N ILE A 93 -0.68 -14.62 -6.11
CA ILE A 93 0.53 -15.34 -6.53
C ILE A 93 0.80 -16.53 -5.60
N LEU A 94 0.75 -16.35 -4.28
CA LEU A 94 0.95 -17.44 -3.31
C LEU A 94 -0.06 -18.56 -3.50
N LYS A 95 -1.33 -18.22 -3.75
CA LYS A 95 -2.39 -19.18 -4.02
C LYS A 95 -2.25 -19.89 -5.37
N ALA A 96 -1.61 -19.25 -6.36
CA ALA A 96 -1.34 -19.89 -7.65
C ALA A 96 -0.14 -20.85 -7.61
N LEU A 97 0.79 -20.63 -6.68
CA LEU A 97 2.02 -21.41 -6.53
C LEU A 97 1.89 -22.62 -5.59
N LEU A 98 0.85 -22.67 -4.76
CA LEU A 98 0.60 -23.68 -3.73
C LEU A 98 -0.76 -24.36 -3.95
#